data_AF-A0A951XRM8-F1
#
_entry.id   AF-A0A951XRM8-F1
#
_cell.length_a   1.000
_cell.length_b   1.000
_cell.length_c   1.000
_cell.angle_alpha   90.00
_cell.angle_beta   90.00
_cell.angle_gamma   90.00
#
_symmetry.space_group_name_H-M   'P 1'
#
loop_
_entity.id
_entity.type
_entity.pdbx_description
1 polymer ?
#
loop_
_entity_poly.entity_id
_entity_poly.type
_entity_poly.pdbx_seq_one_letter_code
_entity_poly.pdbx_strand_id
1 'polypeptide(L)'
;MLNNLKIGVRLSALIAVVLAFLVAISLFALQNLKTSRTDLYVTNREKLEPTAIAGRIQSMLVNTQLQSLLVMQHDPKSEFARMHDHPATVHFDAIRKSQEDLAAALKTLQAREGIGDEERRLLTEMQKAVDAYFLRV
;
A
#
# COMPACT_ATOMS: atom_id res chain seq x y z
N MET A 1 -16.28 30.72 -51.93
CA MET A 1 -17.00 31.72 -51.11
C MET A 1 -16.10 32.49 -50.13
N LEU A 2 -14.97 31.93 -49.65
CA LEU A 2 -14.08 32.61 -48.69
C LEU A 2 -13.20 33.75 -49.28
N ASN A 3 -13.02 33.79 -50.60
CA ASN A 3 -12.15 34.77 -51.28
C ASN A 3 -12.74 36.18 -51.41
N ASN A 4 -14.03 36.38 -51.12
CA ASN A 4 -14.69 37.69 -51.23
C ASN A 4 -14.74 38.45 -49.89
N LEU A 5 -14.11 37.92 -48.85
CA LEU A 5 -14.07 38.54 -47.51
C LEU A 5 -12.90 39.50 -47.38
N LYS A 6 -13.11 40.62 -46.66
CA LYS A 6 -12.02 41.54 -46.28
C LYS A 6 -10.96 40.78 -45.47
N ILE A 7 -9.69 41.10 -45.69
CA ILE A 7 -8.54 40.46 -45.04
C ILE A 7 -8.66 40.43 -43.51
N GLY A 8 -9.15 41.52 -42.88
CA GLY A 8 -9.36 41.57 -41.43
C GLY A 8 -10.37 40.53 -40.92
N VAL A 9 -11.47 40.30 -41.65
CA VAL A 9 -12.47 39.26 -41.29
C VAL A 9 -11.87 37.87 -41.42
N ARG A 10 -11.07 37.64 -42.46
CA ARG A 10 -10.42 36.35 -42.69
C ARG A 10 -9.41 36.03 -41.58
N LEU A 11 -8.63 37.03 -41.15
CA LEU A 11 -7.65 36.89 -40.07
C LEU A 11 -8.33 36.64 -38.72
N SER A 12 -9.38 37.40 -38.39
CA SER A 12 -10.15 37.20 -37.16
C SER A 12 -10.84 35.83 -37.12
N ALA A 13 -11.37 35.35 -38.25
CA ALA A 13 -11.95 34.02 -38.34
C ALA A 13 -10.92 32.92 -38.07
N LEU A 14 -9.70 33.05 -38.61
CA LEU A 14 -8.61 32.11 -38.33
C LEU A 14 -8.21 32.12 -36.85
N ILE A 15 -8.09 33.29 -36.23
CA ILE A 15 -7.79 33.42 -34.80
C ILE A 15 -8.90 32.77 -33.97
N ALA A 16 -10.17 33.01 -34.29
CA ALA A 16 -11.31 32.40 -33.59
C ALA A 16 -11.28 30.87 -33.67
N VAL A 17 -10.94 30.30 -34.84
CA VAL A 17 -10.79 28.85 -35.03
C VAL A 17 -9.64 28.30 -34.17
N VAL A 18 -8.49 28.97 -34.15
CA VAL A 18 -7.35 28.56 -33.29
C VAL A 18 -7.72 28.61 -31.81
N LEU A 19 -8.38 29.68 -31.36
CA LEU A 19 -8.85 29.80 -29.98
C LEU A 19 -9.86 28.71 -29.62
N ALA A 20 -10.78 28.38 -30.53
CA ALA A 20 -11.73 27.29 -30.33
C ALA A 20 -11.03 25.93 -30.16
N PHE A 21 -10.00 25.65 -30.97
CA PHE A 21 -9.20 24.44 -30.80
C PHE A 21 -8.45 24.41 -29.47
N LEU A 22 -7.85 25.53 -29.04
CA LEU A 22 -7.17 25.61 -27.75
C LEU A 22 -8.12 25.35 -26.58
N VAL A 23 -9.33 25.92 -26.63
CA VAL A 23 -10.38 25.66 -25.62
C VAL A 23 -10.79 24.19 -25.65
N ALA A 24 -11.03 23.60 -26.82
CA ALA A 24 -11.42 22.20 -26.95
C ALA A 24 -10.34 21.27 -26.36
N ILE A 25 -9.08 21.45 -26.74
CA ILE A 25 -7.95 20.66 -26.21
C ILE A 25 -7.84 20.83 -24.70
N SER A 26 -8.00 22.06 -24.19
CA SER A 26 -7.94 22.32 -22.74
C SER A 26 -9.05 21.59 -21.98
N LEU A 27 -10.28 21.57 -22.51
CA LEU A 27 -11.39 20.83 -21.91
C LEU A 27 -11.12 19.32 -21.91
N PHE A 28 -10.62 18.77 -23.02
CA PHE A 28 -10.22 17.36 -23.09
C PHE A 28 -9.11 17.02 -22.09
N ALA A 29 -8.10 17.88 -21.96
CA ALA A 29 -7.00 17.70 -21.02
C ALA A 29 -7.52 17.67 -19.57
N LEU A 30 -8.41 18.59 -19.20
CA LEU A 30 -9.00 18.63 -17.86
C LEU A 30 -9.83 17.39 -17.54
N GLN A 31 -10.59 16.88 -18.51
CA GLN A 31 -11.34 15.63 -18.35
C GLN A 31 -10.41 14.43 -18.14
N ASN A 32 -9.36 14.31 -18.96
CA ASN A 32 -8.37 13.23 -18.82
C ASN A 32 -7.64 13.29 -17.47
N LEU A 33 -7.23 14.49 -17.02
CA LEU A 33 -6.59 14.66 -15.71
C LEU A 33 -7.51 14.24 -14.56
N LYS A 34 -8.83 14.52 -14.66
CA LYS A 34 -9.80 14.08 -13.68
C LYS A 34 -9.89 12.55 -13.63
N THR A 35 -9.94 11.89 -14.78
CA THR A 35 -9.96 10.42 -14.88
C THR A 35 -8.67 9.82 -14.32
N SER A 36 -7.49 10.29 -14.77
CA SER A 36 -6.21 9.80 -14.26
C SER A 36 -6.05 9.98 -12.76
N ARG A 37 -6.54 11.09 -12.20
CA ARG A 37 -6.54 11.29 -10.75
C ARG A 37 -7.37 10.23 -10.03
N THR A 38 -8.56 9.90 -10.54
CA THR A 38 -9.41 8.85 -9.98
C THR A 38 -8.73 7.48 -10.09
N ASP A 39 -8.16 7.15 -11.25
CA ASP A 39 -7.49 5.86 -11.47
C ASP A 39 -6.27 5.68 -10.55
N LEU A 40 -5.49 6.74 -10.34
CA LEU A 40 -4.37 6.74 -9.39
C LEU A 40 -4.86 6.59 -7.95
N TYR A 41 -5.94 7.28 -7.58
CA TYR A 41 -6.53 7.16 -6.26
C TYR A 41 -6.99 5.73 -5.98
N VAL A 42 -7.75 5.14 -6.92
CA VAL A 42 -8.24 3.76 -6.85
C VAL A 42 -7.06 2.79 -6.81
N THR A 43 -6.09 2.90 -7.72
CA THR A 43 -4.91 2.01 -7.75
C THR A 43 -4.13 2.07 -6.44
N ASN A 44 -3.93 3.25 -5.89
CA ASN A 44 -3.21 3.41 -4.64
C ASN A 44 -3.98 2.81 -3.45
N ARG A 45 -5.27 3.14 -3.30
CA ARG A 45 -6.12 2.74 -2.17
C ARG A 45 -6.56 1.27 -2.21
N GLU A 46 -6.86 0.78 -3.40
CA GLU A 46 -7.42 -0.57 -3.58
C GLU A 46 -6.35 -1.63 -3.76
N LYS A 47 -5.14 -1.27 -4.23
CA LYS A 47 -4.10 -2.24 -4.59
C LYS A 47 -2.79 -2.02 -3.84
N LEU A 48 -2.18 -0.83 -3.93
CA LEU A 48 -0.83 -0.62 -3.39
C LEU A 48 -0.82 -0.59 -1.86
N GLU A 49 -1.74 0.17 -1.25
CA GLU A 49 -1.86 0.27 0.21
C GLU A 49 -2.06 -1.10 0.89
N PRO A 50 -3.05 -1.93 0.49
CA PRO A 50 -3.21 -3.25 1.12
C PRO A 50 -2.03 -4.20 0.83
N THR A 51 -1.44 -4.13 -0.36
CA THR A 51 -0.24 -4.94 -0.69
C THR A 51 0.94 -4.59 0.20
N ALA A 52 1.17 -3.30 0.44
CA ALA A 52 2.23 -2.83 1.33
C ALA A 52 1.99 -3.28 2.78
N ILE A 53 0.74 -3.24 3.25
CA ILE A 53 0.39 -3.73 4.60
C ILE A 53 0.61 -5.24 4.69
N ALA A 54 0.20 -6.03 3.69
CA ALA A 54 0.44 -7.46 3.65
C ALA A 54 1.95 -7.81 3.68
N GLY A 55 2.78 -7.07 2.95
CA GLY A 55 4.24 -7.23 3.01
C GLY A 55 4.84 -6.91 4.38
N ARG A 56 4.28 -5.93 5.10
CA ARG A 56 4.67 -5.62 6.49
C ARG A 56 4.31 -6.76 7.45
N ILE A 57 3.11 -7.33 7.33
CA ILE A 57 2.69 -8.51 8.09
C ILE A 57 3.69 -9.65 7.91
N GLN A 58 4.09 -9.94 6.67
CA GLN A 58 5.08 -10.97 6.38
C GLN A 58 6.43 -10.67 7.05
N SER A 59 6.88 -9.41 7.01
CA SER A 59 8.13 -8.98 7.65
C SER A 59 8.08 -9.15 9.18
N MET A 60 6.93 -8.84 9.81
CA MET A 60 6.71 -9.02 11.25
C MET A 60 6.70 -10.49 11.66
N LEU A 61 6.13 -11.39 10.83
CA LEU A 61 6.21 -12.84 11.03
C LEU A 61 7.65 -13.32 11.01
N VAL A 62 8.43 -12.92 9.99
CA VAL A 62 9.84 -13.28 9.89
C VAL A 62 10.64 -12.73 11.07
N ASN A 63 10.41 -11.47 11.47
CA ASN A 63 11.08 -10.90 12.62
C ASN A 63 10.76 -11.68 13.90
N THR A 64 9.50 -12.07 14.10
CA THR A 64 9.10 -12.90 15.26
C THR A 64 9.89 -14.21 15.28
N GLN A 65 9.95 -14.92 14.15
CA GLN A 65 10.71 -16.17 14.04
C GLN A 65 12.22 -15.97 14.32
N LEU A 66 12.82 -14.93 13.76
CA LEU A 66 14.23 -14.60 13.98
C LEU A 66 14.51 -14.29 15.46
N GLN A 67 13.66 -13.48 16.10
CA GLN A 67 13.80 -13.18 17.52
C GLN A 67 13.61 -14.42 18.39
N SER A 68 12.70 -15.35 18.04
CA SER A 68 12.57 -16.63 18.73
C SER A 68 13.84 -17.48 18.64
N LEU A 69 14.50 -17.51 17.49
CA LEU A 69 15.79 -18.20 17.34
C LEU A 69 16.91 -17.51 18.12
N LEU A 70 16.90 -16.18 18.21
CA LEU A 70 17.87 -15.41 18.99
C LEU A 70 17.70 -15.65 20.50
N VAL A 71 16.47 -15.78 21.00
CA VAL A 71 16.22 -16.17 22.40
C VAL A 71 16.94 -17.47 22.76
N MET A 72 16.92 -18.48 21.87
CA MET A 72 17.57 -19.77 22.12
C MET A 72 19.09 -19.66 22.32
N GLN A 73 19.73 -18.59 21.82
CA GLN A 73 21.16 -18.37 21.99
C GLN A 73 21.53 -17.98 23.42
N HIS A 74 20.55 -17.61 24.26
CA HIS A 74 20.74 -17.29 25.68
C HIS A 74 20.71 -18.53 26.60
N ASP A 75 20.59 -19.76 26.08
CA ASP A 75 20.68 -20.97 26.90
C ASP A 75 22.06 -21.05 27.58
N PRO A 76 22.16 -21.06 28.93
CA PRO A 76 23.44 -21.12 29.64
C PRO A 76 24.30 -22.34 29.31
N LYS A 77 23.72 -23.40 28.74
CA LYS A 77 24.43 -24.60 28.28
C LYS A 77 25.00 -24.46 26.87
N SER A 78 24.65 -23.40 26.17
CA SER A 78 25.08 -23.11 24.80
C SER A 78 26.38 -22.30 24.78
N GLU A 79 27.27 -22.60 23.84
CA GLU A 79 28.49 -21.79 23.61
C GLU A 79 28.15 -20.35 23.19
N PHE A 80 26.97 -20.14 22.61
CA PHE A 80 26.49 -18.83 22.16
C PHE A 80 26.13 -17.88 23.31
N ALA A 81 25.80 -18.39 24.51
CA ALA A 81 25.39 -17.55 25.63
C ALA A 81 26.50 -16.60 26.10
N ARG A 82 27.78 -16.95 25.85
CA ARG A 82 28.93 -16.10 26.19
C ARG A 82 29.17 -14.98 25.17
N MET A 83 28.52 -15.02 24.02
CA MET A 83 28.64 -14.03 22.94
C MET A 83 27.56 -12.94 22.98
N HIS A 84 26.57 -13.06 23.87
CA HIS A 84 25.54 -12.05 24.08
C HIS A 84 25.77 -11.28 25.37
N ASP A 85 25.65 -9.95 25.32
CA ASP A 85 25.92 -9.02 26.43
C ASP A 85 24.66 -8.28 26.93
N HIS A 86 23.48 -8.71 26.48
CA HIS A 86 22.18 -8.17 26.88
C HIS A 86 21.23 -9.26 27.43
N PRO A 87 20.19 -8.88 28.20
CA PRO A 87 19.21 -9.84 28.68
C PRO A 87 18.35 -10.42 27.56
N ALA A 88 17.97 -11.71 27.67
CA ALA A 88 17.04 -12.36 26.76
C ALA A 88 15.67 -11.65 26.63
N THR A 89 15.27 -10.86 27.64
CA THR A 89 14.03 -10.08 27.65
C THR A 89 13.93 -9.12 26.47
N VAL A 90 15.04 -8.61 25.96
CA VAL A 90 15.05 -7.71 24.78
C VAL A 90 14.43 -8.41 23.56
N HIS A 91 14.70 -9.70 23.37
CA HIS A 91 14.14 -10.47 22.26
C HIS A 91 12.66 -10.82 22.49
N PHE A 92 12.28 -11.15 23.74
CA PHE A 92 10.87 -11.37 24.09
C PHE A 92 10.01 -10.11 23.88
N ASP A 93 10.55 -8.94 24.20
CA ASP A 93 9.88 -7.66 23.95
C ASP A 93 9.73 -7.39 22.44
N ALA A 94 10.76 -7.70 21.64
CA ALA A 94 10.70 -7.58 20.19
C ALA A 94 9.69 -8.54 19.55
N ILE A 95 9.58 -9.77 20.06
CA ILE A 95 8.55 -10.75 19.67
C ILE A 95 7.17 -10.19 19.94
N ARG A 96 6.89 -9.78 21.18
CA ARG A 96 5.59 -9.25 21.59
C ARG A 96 5.18 -8.03 20.75
N LYS A 97 6.10 -7.08 20.57
CA LYS A 97 5.85 -5.90 19.73
C LYS A 97 5.53 -6.30 18.29
N SER A 98 6.25 -7.25 17.72
CA SER A 98 6.01 -7.72 16.34
C SER A 98 4.64 -8.39 16.21
N GLN A 99 4.22 -9.16 17.22
CA GLN A 99 2.90 -9.80 17.25
C GLN A 99 1.77 -8.75 17.39
N GLU A 100 1.94 -7.75 18.25
CA GLU A 100 1.00 -6.64 18.42
C GLU A 100 0.85 -5.82 17.12
N ASP A 101 1.97 -5.43 16.51
CA ASP A 101 1.99 -4.67 15.26
C ASP A 101 1.36 -5.46 14.10
N LEU A 102 1.61 -6.77 14.06
CA LEU A 102 1.00 -7.68 13.08
C LEU A 102 -0.52 -7.73 13.24
N ALA A 103 -1.01 -7.94 14.47
CA ALA A 103 -2.45 -8.00 14.75
C ALA A 103 -3.13 -6.68 14.38
N ALA A 104 -2.48 -5.54 14.68
CA ALA A 104 -2.97 -4.22 14.29
C ALA A 104 -3.03 -4.06 12.76
N ALA A 105 -1.99 -4.46 12.03
CA ALA A 105 -1.94 -4.39 10.58
C ALA A 105 -3.01 -5.26 9.90
N LEU A 106 -3.25 -6.47 10.43
CA LEU A 106 -4.32 -7.34 9.96
C LEU A 106 -5.70 -6.71 10.18
N LYS A 107 -5.94 -6.11 11.35
CA LYS A 107 -7.18 -5.38 11.63
C LYS A 107 -7.37 -4.21 10.67
N THR A 108 -6.30 -3.49 10.32
CA THR A 108 -6.35 -2.41 9.31
C THR A 108 -6.81 -2.94 7.95
N LEU A 109 -6.30 -4.09 7.50
CA LEU A 109 -6.75 -4.69 6.24
C LEU A 109 -8.23 -5.11 6.29
N GLN A 110 -8.67 -5.71 7.40
CA GLN A 110 -10.05 -6.16 7.59
C GLN A 110 -11.05 -4.99 7.66
N ALA A 111 -10.63 -3.82 8.14
CA ALA A 111 -11.47 -2.64 8.26
C ALA A 111 -11.65 -1.86 6.94
N ARG A 112 -11.00 -2.28 5.85
CA ARG A 112 -11.13 -1.61 4.55
C ARG A 112 -12.54 -1.79 3.98
N GLU A 113 -13.06 -0.71 3.42
CA GLU A 113 -14.32 -0.71 2.68
C GLU A 113 -14.13 -1.27 1.27
N GLY A 114 -15.21 -1.77 0.66
CA GLY A 114 -15.18 -2.24 -0.74
C GLY A 114 -14.39 -3.53 -0.99
N ILE A 115 -14.00 -4.26 0.07
CA ILE A 115 -13.32 -5.56 -0.07
C ILE A 115 -14.23 -6.59 -0.74
N GLY A 116 -13.71 -7.26 -1.78
CA GLY A 116 -14.41 -8.32 -2.48
C GLY A 116 -14.48 -9.62 -1.68
N ASP A 117 -15.33 -10.56 -2.10
CA ASP A 117 -15.55 -11.83 -1.39
C ASP A 117 -14.27 -12.66 -1.24
N GLU A 118 -13.45 -12.72 -2.29
CA GLU A 118 -12.20 -13.45 -2.27
C GLU A 118 -11.18 -12.82 -1.32
N GLU A 119 -11.06 -11.50 -1.31
CA GLU A 119 -10.18 -10.79 -0.38
C GLU A 119 -10.62 -11.01 1.06
N ARG A 120 -11.93 -10.96 1.33
CA ARG A 120 -12.49 -11.26 2.65
C ARG A 120 -12.21 -12.70 3.08
N ARG A 121 -12.30 -13.66 2.16
CA ARG A 121 -11.92 -15.06 2.41
C ARG A 121 -10.44 -15.17 2.77
N LEU A 122 -9.55 -14.55 2.00
CA LEU A 122 -8.11 -14.57 2.26
C LEU A 122 -7.74 -13.92 3.60
N LEU A 123 -8.38 -12.79 3.96
CA LEU A 123 -8.17 -12.14 5.25
C LEU A 123 -8.65 -13.00 6.42
N THR A 124 -9.73 -13.77 6.23
CA THR A 124 -10.22 -14.72 7.24
C THR A 124 -9.24 -15.88 7.43
N GLU A 125 -8.70 -16.44 6.34
CA GLU A 125 -7.68 -17.49 6.41
C GLU A 125 -6.37 -16.98 7.02
N MET A 126 -5.97 -15.75 6.69
CA MET A 126 -4.82 -15.10 7.30
C MET A 126 -5.01 -14.92 8.81
N GLN A 127 -6.19 -14.49 9.27
CA GLN A 127 -6.51 -14.40 10.70
C GLN A 127 -6.36 -15.74 11.40
N LYS A 128 -6.94 -16.81 10.86
CA LYS A 128 -6.81 -18.15 11.44
C LYS A 128 -5.35 -18.59 11.55
N ALA A 129 -4.54 -18.30 10.52
CA ALA A 129 -3.12 -18.63 10.52
C ALA A 129 -2.34 -17.85 11.58
N VAL A 130 -2.65 -16.56 11.75
CA VAL A 130 -2.04 -15.68 12.76
C VAL A 130 -2.42 -16.15 14.17
N ASP A 131 -3.69 -16.44 14.42
CA ASP A 131 -4.16 -16.93 15.72
C ASP A 131 -3.50 -18.26 16.08
N ALA A 132 -3.43 -19.19 15.12
CA ALA A 132 -2.76 -20.47 15.31
C ALA A 132 -1.25 -20.32 15.56
N TYR A 133 -0.60 -19.31 14.96
CA TYR A 133 0.81 -19.01 15.18
C TYR A 133 1.04 -18.46 16.59
N PHE A 134 0.20 -17.54 17.07
CA PHE A 134 0.31 -16.96 18.42
C PHE A 134 0.04 -17.97 19.53
N LEU A 135 -0.72 -19.04 19.25
CA LEU A 135 -0.93 -20.14 20.20
C LEU A 135 0.24 -21.14 20.29
N ARG A 136 1.23 -21.05 19.38
CA ARG A 136 2.34 -21.99 19.27
C ARG A 136 3.69 -21.43 19.72
N VAL A 137 3.78 -20.12 19.96
CA VAL A 137 4.97 -19.39 20.43
C VAL A 137 4.73 -18.96 21.87
#